data_AF-A0A9E3LBK8-F1
#
_entry.id   AF-A0A9E3LBK8-F1
#
_cell.length_a   1.000
_cell.length_b   1.000
_cell.length_c   1.000
_cell.angle_alpha   90.00
_cell.angle_beta   90.00
_cell.angle_gamma   90.00
#
_symmetry.space_group_name_H-M   'P 1'
#
loop_
_entity.id
_entity.type
_entity.pdbx_description
1 polymer ?
#
loop_
_entity_poly.entity_id
_entity_poly.type
_entity_poly.pdbx_seq_one_letter_code
_entity_poly.pdbx_strand_id
1 'polypeptide(L)'
;MDHPRPTTAAPAAERAFTLVELLAALGAMVVVLGAATGFLLTALLRENAVLEAERLEAMHDDLAQIMVRTVKTAAAFQIYTDKSQYHPGRSENGVRTGNFLVCVRTDADGTQTESDFELSGQGIIYTKTVAAGTATTKTYANARIPAGSVNLFNTDLGMVQAAWEVQTRQDLVPFHVCAMPLVMR
;
A
#
# COMPACT_ATOMS: atom_id res chain seq x y z
N MET A 1 82.78 -45.68 0.66
CA MET A 1 83.18 -45.32 -0.72
C MET A 1 82.03 -45.71 -1.64
N ASP A 2 80.87 -45.10 -1.42
CA ASP A 2 80.46 -43.78 -1.92
C ASP A 2 79.92 -43.86 -3.34
N HIS A 3 78.59 -44.00 -3.39
CA HIS A 3 77.77 -43.53 -4.48
C HIS A 3 77.77 -41.99 -4.49
N PRO A 4 77.60 -41.38 -5.67
CA PRO A 4 76.27 -40.83 -5.91
C PRO A 4 75.72 -41.14 -7.30
N ARG A 5 74.42 -41.44 -7.32
CA ARG A 5 73.56 -41.41 -8.51
C ARG A 5 73.34 -39.97 -8.97
N PRO A 6 73.16 -39.72 -10.28
CA PRO A 6 72.66 -38.44 -10.75
C PRO A 6 71.19 -38.29 -10.33
N THR A 7 70.92 -37.31 -9.47
CA THR A 7 69.58 -36.77 -9.21
C THR A 7 69.16 -35.96 -10.44
N THR A 8 68.49 -36.59 -11.39
CA THR A 8 67.67 -35.85 -12.36
C THR A 8 66.50 -35.25 -11.60
N ALA A 9 66.55 -33.94 -11.37
CA ALA A 9 65.41 -33.16 -10.98
C ALA A 9 64.27 -33.47 -11.97
N ALA A 10 63.18 -34.03 -11.47
CA ALA A 10 61.94 -34.08 -12.25
C ALA A 10 61.54 -32.62 -12.51
N PRO A 11 61.39 -32.19 -13.78
CA PRO A 11 60.75 -30.91 -14.04
C PRO A 11 59.35 -31.01 -13.42
N ALA A 12 59.02 -30.08 -12.52
CA ALA A 12 57.65 -29.84 -12.15
C ALA A 12 56.90 -29.60 -13.47
N ALA A 13 56.08 -30.57 -13.88
CA ALA A 13 55.20 -30.39 -15.00
C ALA A 13 54.14 -29.38 -14.57
N GLU A 14 54.46 -28.09 -14.71
CA GLU A 14 53.44 -27.06 -14.81
C GLU A 14 52.55 -27.46 -15.99
N ARG A 15 51.38 -28.03 -15.68
CA ARG A 15 50.36 -28.34 -16.67
C ARG A 15 49.93 -27.01 -17.28
N ALA A 16 50.51 -26.69 -18.44
CA ALA A 16 50.04 -25.58 -19.26
C ALA A 16 48.57 -25.83 -19.63
N PHE A 17 47.73 -24.85 -19.31
CA PHE A 17 46.30 -24.87 -19.63
C PHE A 17 46.13 -24.96 -21.15
N THR A 18 45.36 -25.92 -21.63
CA THR A 18 45.10 -26.05 -23.07
C THR A 18 44.11 -24.97 -23.53
N LEU A 19 44.22 -24.54 -24.79
CA LEU A 19 43.36 -23.51 -25.37
C LEU A 19 41.86 -23.90 -25.32
N VAL A 20 41.58 -25.22 -25.37
CA VAL A 20 40.25 -25.79 -25.21
C VAL A 20 39.73 -25.65 -23.78
N GLU A 21 40.57 -25.90 -22.76
CA GLU A 21 40.21 -25.70 -21.36
C GLU A 21 39.96 -24.22 -21.03
N LEU A 22 40.71 -23.31 -21.65
CA LEU A 22 40.50 -21.87 -21.52
C LEU A 22 39.14 -21.44 -22.12
N LEU A 23 38.79 -21.96 -23.31
CA LEU A 23 37.50 -21.68 -23.95
C LEU A 23 36.33 -22.30 -23.17
N ALA A 24 36.50 -23.51 -22.63
CA ALA A 24 35.51 -24.14 -21.77
C ALA A 24 35.31 -23.34 -20.46
N ALA A 25 36.39 -22.84 -19.86
CA ALA A 25 36.33 -21.98 -18.69
C ALA A 25 35.62 -20.65 -18.98
N LEU A 26 35.91 -20.00 -20.11
CA LEU A 26 35.21 -18.77 -20.54
C LEU A 26 33.72 -19.02 -20.80
N GLY A 27 33.36 -20.10 -21.48
CA GLY A 27 31.97 -20.48 -21.70
C GLY A 27 31.22 -20.75 -20.39
N ALA A 28 31.84 -21.51 -19.48
CA ALA A 28 31.28 -21.74 -18.15
C ALA A 28 31.11 -20.45 -17.35
N MET A 29 32.09 -19.53 -17.42
CA MET A 29 32.02 -18.24 -16.76
C MET A 29 30.86 -17.38 -17.29
N VAL A 30 30.64 -17.34 -18.60
CA VAL A 30 29.50 -16.63 -19.21
C VAL A 30 28.17 -17.22 -18.75
N VAL A 31 28.04 -18.55 -18.68
CA VAL A 31 26.82 -19.21 -18.21
C VAL A 31 26.57 -18.93 -16.73
N VAL A 32 27.61 -19.00 -15.88
CA VAL A 32 27.51 -18.71 -14.44
C VAL A 32 27.16 -17.25 -14.20
N LEU A 33 27.81 -16.31 -14.90
CA LEU A 33 27.50 -14.88 -14.81
C LEU A 33 26.06 -14.60 -15.28
N GLY A 34 25.66 -15.15 -16.43
CA GLY A 34 24.30 -14.99 -16.95
C GLY A 34 23.23 -15.53 -15.99
N ALA A 35 23.45 -16.71 -15.40
CA ALA A 35 22.56 -17.27 -14.40
C ALA A 35 22.50 -16.40 -13.14
N ALA A 36 23.66 -15.96 -12.61
CA ALA A 36 23.73 -15.10 -11.44
C ALA A 36 23.02 -13.75 -11.65
N THR A 37 23.20 -13.12 -12.81
CA THR A 37 22.49 -11.89 -13.17
C THR A 37 20.99 -12.12 -13.30
N GLY A 38 20.56 -13.23 -13.90
CA GLY A 38 19.14 -13.58 -14.01
C GLY A 38 18.46 -13.80 -12.65
N PHE A 39 19.14 -14.50 -11.73
CA PHE A 39 18.66 -14.66 -10.35
C PHE A 39 18.58 -13.33 -9.61
N LEU A 40 19.61 -12.48 -9.74
CA LEU A 40 19.63 -11.15 -9.11
C LEU A 40 18.48 -10.26 -9.60
N LEU A 41 18.26 -10.19 -10.93
CA LEU A 41 17.15 -9.42 -11.50
C LEU A 41 15.80 -9.92 -11.01
N THR A 42 15.61 -11.24 -10.95
CA THR A 42 14.38 -11.84 -10.45
C THR A 42 14.16 -11.54 -8.96
N ALA A 43 15.23 -11.57 -8.15
CA ALA A 43 15.17 -11.23 -6.74
C ALA A 43 14.80 -9.74 -6.54
N LEU A 44 15.43 -8.82 -7.27
CA LEU A 44 15.13 -7.39 -7.20
C LEU A 44 13.69 -7.06 -7.62
N LEU A 45 13.17 -7.73 -8.65
CA LEU A 45 11.77 -7.56 -9.07
C LEU A 45 10.79 -8.02 -7.99
N ARG A 46 11.09 -9.12 -7.29
CA ARG A 46 10.29 -9.60 -6.16
C ARG A 46 10.35 -8.65 -4.98
N GLU A 47 11.54 -8.19 -4.61
CA GLU A 47 11.74 -7.25 -3.51
C GLU A 47 11.00 -5.93 -3.75
N ASN A 48 11.08 -5.38 -4.97
CA ASN A 48 10.35 -4.18 -5.33
C ASN A 48 8.82 -4.39 -5.28
N ALA A 49 8.33 -5.56 -5.69
CA ALA A 49 6.91 -5.88 -5.59
C ALA A 49 6.42 -5.97 -4.13
N VAL A 50 7.26 -6.51 -3.22
CA VAL A 50 6.95 -6.58 -1.79
C VAL A 50 6.94 -5.18 -1.17
N LEU A 51 7.95 -4.35 -1.45
CA LEU A 51 8.01 -2.97 -0.94
C LEU A 51 6.82 -2.12 -1.42
N GLU A 52 6.40 -2.29 -2.68
CA GLU A 52 5.20 -1.61 -3.19
C GLU A 52 3.94 -2.06 -2.47
N ALA A 53 3.79 -3.37 -2.22
CA ALA A 53 2.67 -3.92 -1.46
C ALA A 53 2.63 -3.38 -0.02
N GLU A 54 3.76 -3.45 0.71
CA GLU A 54 3.86 -2.93 2.08
C GLU A 54 3.55 -1.43 2.16
N ARG A 55 4.02 -0.64 1.19
CA ARG A 55 3.72 0.79 1.13
C ARG A 55 2.23 1.05 0.92
N LEU A 56 1.59 0.30 0.03
CA LEU A 56 0.15 0.43 -0.20
C LEU A 56 -0.63 0.01 1.04
N GLU A 57 -0.30 -1.12 1.65
CA GLU A 57 -0.93 -1.57 2.89
C GLU A 57 -0.82 -0.54 4.01
N ALA A 58 0.39 0.01 4.24
CA ALA A 58 0.60 1.05 5.24
C ALA A 58 -0.21 2.33 4.95
N MET A 59 -0.34 2.71 3.67
CA MET A 59 -1.15 3.85 3.26
C MET A 59 -2.64 3.63 3.56
N HIS A 60 -3.16 2.43 3.32
CA HIS A 60 -4.56 2.13 3.61
C HIS A 60 -4.84 1.82 5.09
N ASP A 61 -3.83 1.39 5.85
CA ASP A 61 -3.91 1.33 7.30
C ASP A 61 -4.01 2.75 7.91
N ASP A 62 -3.22 3.72 7.41
CA ASP A 62 -3.37 5.15 7.78
C ASP A 62 -4.79 5.66 7.47
N LEU A 63 -5.36 5.32 6.31
CA LEU A 63 -6.75 5.67 5.98
C LEU A 63 -7.74 5.06 6.97
N ALA A 64 -7.61 3.78 7.28
CA ALA A 64 -8.49 3.10 8.21
C ALA A 64 -8.45 3.74 9.60
N GLN A 65 -7.24 4.03 10.10
CA GLN A 65 -7.05 4.71 11.37
C GLN A 65 -7.64 6.13 11.38
N ILE A 66 -7.42 6.91 10.31
CA ILE A 66 -7.99 8.25 10.16
C ILE A 66 -9.51 8.19 10.15
N MET A 67 -10.10 7.29 9.36
CA MET A 67 -11.55 7.15 9.26
C MET A 67 -12.16 6.75 10.60
N VAL A 68 -11.61 5.75 11.28
CA VAL A 68 -12.06 5.35 12.62
C VAL A 68 -12.01 6.53 13.59
N ARG A 69 -10.90 7.28 13.61
CA ARG A 69 -10.75 8.44 14.48
C ARG A 69 -11.76 9.53 14.15
N THR A 70 -11.91 9.86 12.88
CA THR A 70 -12.80 10.91 12.40
C THR A 70 -14.25 10.60 12.74
N VAL A 71 -14.71 9.37 12.48
CA VAL A 71 -16.09 8.96 12.84
C VAL A 71 -16.29 8.95 14.35
N LYS A 72 -15.36 8.38 15.12
CA LYS A 72 -15.49 8.31 16.59
C LYS A 72 -15.55 9.69 17.23
N THR A 73 -14.79 10.65 16.71
CA THR A 73 -14.72 12.01 17.26
C THR A 73 -15.72 12.97 16.63
N ALA A 74 -16.50 12.52 15.66
CA ALA A 74 -17.55 13.34 15.05
C ALA A 74 -18.68 13.60 16.05
N ALA A 75 -19.20 14.82 16.06
CA ALA A 75 -20.46 15.17 16.71
C ALA A 75 -21.66 14.80 15.82
N ALA A 76 -21.48 14.85 14.50
CA ALA A 76 -22.46 14.44 13.51
C ALA A 76 -21.77 13.83 12.30
N PHE A 77 -22.44 12.91 11.61
CA PHE A 77 -21.98 12.39 10.33
C PHE A 77 -23.15 12.21 9.37
N GLN A 78 -22.88 12.24 8.08
CA GLN A 78 -23.85 12.00 7.04
C GLN A 78 -23.22 11.32 5.83
N ILE A 79 -23.88 10.28 5.32
CA ILE A 79 -23.53 9.65 4.04
C ILE A 79 -24.39 10.24 2.93
N TYR A 80 -23.76 10.47 1.79
CA TYR A 80 -24.35 10.90 0.52
C TYR A 80 -24.00 9.91 -0.59
N THR A 81 -24.82 9.85 -1.64
CA THR A 81 -24.56 8.96 -2.79
C THR A 81 -23.21 9.29 -3.41
N ASP A 82 -22.94 10.59 -3.59
CA ASP A 82 -21.70 11.15 -4.10
C ASP A 82 -21.54 12.60 -3.58
N LYS A 83 -20.40 13.22 -3.91
CA LYS A 83 -20.06 14.59 -3.48
C LYS A 83 -20.96 15.67 -4.06
N SER A 84 -21.59 15.46 -5.22
CA SER A 84 -22.43 16.47 -5.86
C SER A 84 -23.72 16.77 -5.08
N GLN A 85 -24.17 15.81 -4.26
CA GLN A 85 -25.32 15.97 -3.37
C GLN A 85 -24.98 16.72 -2.08
N TYR A 86 -23.70 16.93 -1.81
CA TYR A 86 -23.24 17.58 -0.60
C TYR A 86 -23.22 19.11 -0.76
N HIS A 87 -23.76 19.79 0.25
CA HIS A 87 -23.67 21.25 0.38
C HIS A 87 -23.08 21.60 1.76
N PRO A 88 -21.96 22.34 1.80
CA PRO A 88 -21.35 22.76 3.06
C PRO A 88 -22.34 23.41 4.03
N GLY A 89 -22.32 22.96 5.28
CA GLY A 89 -23.19 23.49 6.34
C GLY A 89 -24.65 23.03 6.29
N ARG A 90 -25.03 22.16 5.34
CA ARG A 90 -26.35 21.50 5.33
C ARG A 90 -26.19 20.01 5.62
N SER A 91 -26.92 19.49 6.61
CA SER A 91 -27.02 18.06 6.91
C SER A 91 -28.26 17.40 6.28
N GLU A 92 -28.77 17.96 5.18
CA GLU A 92 -29.99 17.48 4.52
C GLU A 92 -29.66 16.38 3.51
N ASN A 93 -30.64 15.51 3.18
CA ASN A 93 -30.54 14.48 2.12
C ASN A 93 -29.57 13.33 2.36
N GLY A 94 -29.44 12.96 3.62
CA GLY A 94 -28.73 11.76 4.01
C GLY A 94 -29.27 10.44 3.45
N VAL A 95 -28.37 9.57 3.00
CA VAL A 95 -28.69 8.18 2.63
C VAL A 95 -28.02 7.19 3.59
N ARG A 96 -28.52 5.94 3.62
CA ARG A 96 -27.92 4.88 4.46
C ARG A 96 -26.61 4.33 3.90
N THR A 97 -26.47 4.38 2.58
CA THR A 97 -25.33 3.84 1.84
C THR A 97 -24.91 4.79 0.74
N GLY A 98 -23.61 4.96 0.50
CA GLY A 98 -23.12 5.84 -0.55
C GLY A 98 -21.59 5.88 -0.65
N ASN A 99 -21.09 6.78 -1.49
CA ASN A 99 -19.66 6.90 -1.79
C ASN A 99 -19.02 8.17 -1.23
N PHE A 100 -19.79 8.95 -0.47
CA PHE A 100 -19.31 10.17 0.17
C PHE A 100 -19.78 10.20 1.64
N LEU A 101 -18.84 10.30 2.57
CA LEU A 101 -19.10 10.41 4.01
C LEU A 101 -18.58 11.75 4.49
N VAL A 102 -19.43 12.52 5.18
CA VAL A 102 -19.04 13.75 5.86
C VAL A 102 -19.15 13.54 7.35
N CYS A 103 -18.11 13.93 8.08
CA CYS A 103 -18.05 13.92 9.53
C CYS A 103 -17.75 15.33 10.02
N VAL A 104 -18.56 15.83 10.94
CA VAL A 104 -18.39 17.14 11.56
C VAL A 104 -18.03 16.93 13.02
N ARG A 105 -16.91 17.51 13.43
CA ARG A 105 -16.48 17.59 14.82
C ARG A 105 -16.51 19.04 15.27
N THR A 106 -17.10 19.26 16.45
CA THR A 106 -17.03 20.53 17.15
C THR A 106 -16.10 20.36 18.33
N ASP A 107 -14.98 21.08 18.33
CA ASP A 107 -14.04 21.09 19.45
C ASP A 107 -14.61 21.93 20.62
N ALA A 108 -14.05 21.78 21.82
CA ALA A 108 -14.56 22.41 23.04
C ALA A 108 -14.53 23.94 23.02
N ASP A 109 -13.67 24.52 22.17
CA ASP A 109 -13.56 25.95 21.90
C ASP A 109 -14.61 26.46 20.89
N GLY A 110 -15.48 25.59 20.38
CA GLY A 110 -16.48 25.89 19.37
C GLY A 110 -15.96 25.80 17.93
N THR A 111 -14.68 25.45 17.71
CA THR A 111 -14.12 25.30 16.37
C THR A 111 -14.74 24.10 15.68
N GLN A 112 -15.36 24.34 14.52
CA GLN A 112 -15.86 23.26 13.66
C GLN A 112 -14.77 22.78 12.71
N THR A 113 -14.56 21.47 12.74
CA THR A 113 -13.74 20.72 11.79
C THR A 113 -14.67 19.81 11.00
N GLU A 114 -14.68 19.99 9.69
CA GLU A 114 -15.32 19.09 8.76
C GLU A 114 -14.28 18.13 8.18
N SER A 115 -14.67 16.88 8.00
CA SER A 115 -13.82 15.86 7.44
C SER A 115 -14.64 14.96 6.55
N ASP A 116 -14.31 14.94 5.27
CA ASP A 116 -15.02 14.17 4.26
C ASP A 116 -14.14 13.07 3.64
N PHE A 117 -14.80 11.99 3.26
CA PHE A 117 -14.22 10.87 2.56
C PHE A 117 -15.01 10.63 1.28
N GLU A 118 -14.33 10.67 0.15
CA GLU A 118 -14.92 10.55 -1.18
C GLU A 118 -14.27 9.37 -1.91
N LEU A 119 -15.06 8.42 -2.37
CA LEU A 119 -14.59 7.49 -3.38
C LEU A 119 -14.55 8.21 -4.73
N SER A 120 -13.35 8.38 -5.29
CA SER A 120 -13.13 9.03 -6.57
C SER A 120 -12.27 8.13 -7.46
N GLY A 121 -12.91 7.53 -8.48
CA GLY A 121 -12.26 6.57 -9.37
C GLY A 121 -11.77 5.34 -8.59
N GLN A 122 -10.46 5.07 -8.63
CA GLN A 122 -9.81 3.97 -7.90
C GLN A 122 -9.12 4.44 -6.62
N GLY A 123 -9.60 5.51 -6.00
CA GLY A 123 -8.99 6.05 -4.78
C GLY A 123 -10.01 6.63 -3.82
N ILE A 124 -9.62 6.73 -2.57
CA ILE A 124 -10.38 7.41 -1.53
C ILE A 124 -9.69 8.73 -1.25
N ILE A 125 -10.41 9.83 -1.39
CA ILE A 125 -9.94 11.17 -1.07
C ILE A 125 -10.44 11.49 0.33
N TYR A 126 -9.53 11.87 1.21
CA TYR A 126 -9.84 12.41 2.52
C TYR A 126 -9.56 13.91 2.49
N THR A 127 -10.56 14.73 2.83
CA THR A 127 -10.37 16.18 3.00
C THR A 127 -10.75 16.57 4.42
N LYS A 128 -9.92 17.41 5.03
CA LYS A 128 -10.18 18.02 6.34
C LYS A 128 -10.23 19.53 6.17
N THR A 129 -11.37 20.12 6.50
CA THR A 129 -11.60 21.57 6.44
C THR A 129 -11.80 22.11 7.85
N VAL A 130 -10.97 23.07 8.25
CA VAL A 130 -11.12 23.79 9.53
C VAL A 130 -11.74 25.16 9.27
N ALA A 131 -12.57 25.66 10.18
CA ALA A 131 -13.40 26.88 10.10
C ALA A 131 -12.78 28.16 9.48
N ALA A 132 -11.46 28.23 9.26
CA ALA A 132 -10.78 29.30 8.53
C ALA A 132 -10.61 29.05 7.01
N GLY A 133 -11.25 28.02 6.45
CA GLY A 133 -11.18 27.68 5.02
C GLY A 133 -9.92 26.93 4.61
N THR A 134 -9.02 26.61 5.55
CA THR A 134 -7.85 25.76 5.27
C THR A 134 -8.31 24.31 5.13
N ALA A 135 -8.26 23.81 3.90
CA ALA A 135 -8.49 22.41 3.57
C ALA A 135 -7.16 21.66 3.43
N THR A 136 -7.03 20.52 4.08
CA THR A 136 -5.94 19.56 3.83
C THR A 136 -6.53 18.34 3.19
N THR A 137 -6.03 17.98 2.01
CA THR A 137 -6.49 16.80 1.26
C THR A 137 -5.38 15.76 1.19
N LYS A 138 -5.75 14.51 1.44
CA LYS A 138 -4.92 13.32 1.20
C LYS A 138 -5.65 12.39 0.23
N THR A 139 -4.91 11.76 -0.67
CA THR A 139 -5.46 10.78 -1.62
C THR A 139 -4.86 9.42 -1.35
N TYR A 140 -5.71 8.41 -1.25
CA TYR A 140 -5.38 7.02 -1.03
C TYR A 140 -5.72 6.24 -2.30
N ALA A 141 -4.76 6.11 -3.20
CA ALA A 141 -4.92 5.46 -4.50
C ALA A 141 -5.01 3.93 -4.38
N ASN A 142 -5.50 3.26 -5.43
CA ASN A 142 -5.65 1.80 -5.52
C ASN A 142 -6.68 1.20 -4.53
N ALA A 143 -7.63 2.01 -4.06
CA ALA A 143 -8.82 1.49 -3.38
C ALA A 143 -9.86 1.05 -4.40
N ARG A 144 -10.40 -0.16 -4.24
CA ARG A 144 -11.61 -0.61 -4.92
C ARG A 144 -12.68 -1.02 -3.92
N ILE A 145 -13.95 -0.91 -4.31
CA ILE A 145 -15.05 -1.50 -3.55
C ILE A 145 -14.98 -3.05 -3.71
N PRO A 146 -15.21 -3.83 -2.63
CA PRO A 146 -15.24 -5.29 -2.71
C PRO A 146 -16.29 -5.79 -3.71
N ALA A 147 -16.03 -6.94 -4.34
CA ALA A 147 -16.96 -7.53 -5.30
C ALA A 147 -18.33 -7.81 -4.65
N GLY A 148 -19.41 -7.30 -5.26
CA GLY A 148 -20.78 -7.42 -4.75
C GLY A 148 -21.25 -6.24 -3.89
N SER A 149 -20.37 -5.30 -3.55
CA SER A 149 -20.73 -4.01 -2.96
C SER A 149 -20.83 -2.92 -4.03
N VAL A 150 -21.77 -1.99 -3.87
CA VAL A 150 -21.98 -0.85 -4.79
C VAL A 150 -21.50 0.47 -4.17
N ASN A 151 -21.48 0.51 -2.83
CA ASN A 151 -21.19 1.70 -2.05
C ASN A 151 -20.03 1.44 -1.09
N LEU A 152 -19.16 2.43 -0.94
CA LEU A 152 -18.05 2.39 0.02
C LEU A 152 -18.55 2.44 1.46
N PHE A 153 -19.53 3.29 1.75
CA PHE A 153 -20.05 3.54 3.09
C PHE A 153 -21.44 2.93 3.29
N ASN A 154 -21.69 2.40 4.49
CA ASN A 154 -22.98 1.88 4.94
C ASN A 154 -23.25 2.24 6.41
N THR A 155 -24.52 2.43 6.79
CA THR A 155 -25.02 2.64 8.16
C THR A 155 -26.17 1.72 8.57
N ASP A 156 -26.45 0.64 7.83
CA ASP A 156 -27.58 -0.26 8.04
C ASP A 156 -27.63 -0.88 9.44
N LEU A 157 -26.48 -1.03 10.09
CA LEU A 157 -26.36 -1.55 11.46
C LEU A 157 -26.28 -0.45 12.54
N GLY A 158 -26.63 0.80 12.21
CA GLY A 158 -26.60 1.92 13.16
C GLY A 158 -25.20 2.45 13.49
N MET A 159 -24.20 2.02 12.72
CA MET A 159 -22.79 2.41 12.84
C MET A 159 -22.23 2.62 11.43
N VAL A 160 -21.27 3.54 11.29
CA VAL A 160 -20.61 3.76 9.99
C VAL A 160 -19.70 2.57 9.70
N GLN A 161 -19.91 1.99 8.54
CA GLN A 161 -19.13 0.89 8.00
C GLN A 161 -18.52 1.33 6.68
N ALA A 162 -17.27 0.98 6.46
CA ALA A 162 -16.62 1.12 5.17
C ALA A 162 -15.79 -0.11 4.85
N ALA A 163 -15.80 -0.54 3.60
CA ALA A 163 -14.99 -1.66 3.14
C ALA A 163 -14.38 -1.35 1.78
N TRP A 164 -13.08 -1.57 1.65
CA TRP A 164 -12.37 -1.47 0.38
C TRP A 164 -11.29 -2.55 0.31
N GLU A 165 -10.85 -2.86 -0.90
CA GLU A 165 -9.73 -3.74 -1.16
C GLU A 165 -8.62 -2.95 -1.84
N VAL A 166 -7.39 -3.33 -1.54
CA VAL A 166 -6.20 -2.78 -2.19
C VAL A 166 -5.63 -3.85 -3.10
N GLN A 167 -5.48 -3.50 -4.38
CA GLN A 167 -4.85 -4.39 -5.35
C GLN A 167 -3.34 -4.19 -5.33
N THR A 168 -2.61 -5.20 -4.87
CA THR A 168 -1.16 -5.28 -5.02
C THR A 168 -0.81 -6.10 -6.28
N ARG A 169 0.49 -6.23 -6.59
CA ARG A 169 0.92 -7.09 -7.71
C ARG A 169 0.70 -8.58 -7.45
N GLN A 170 0.54 -8.97 -6.19
CA GLN A 170 0.50 -10.36 -5.77
C GLN A 170 -0.91 -10.75 -5.33
N ASP A 171 -1.57 -9.87 -4.57
CA ASP A 171 -2.80 -10.18 -3.84
C ASP A 171 -3.77 -9.01 -3.77
N LEU A 172 -4.95 -9.29 -3.24
CA LEU A 172 -5.95 -8.31 -2.84
C LEU A 172 -6.03 -8.28 -1.32
N VAL A 173 -5.80 -7.12 -0.73
CA VAL A 173 -5.82 -6.95 0.72
C VAL A 173 -7.11 -6.24 1.13
N PRO A 174 -8.00 -6.89 1.88
CA PRO A 174 -9.25 -6.27 2.33
C PRO A 174 -9.03 -5.38 3.56
N PHE A 175 -9.70 -4.23 3.57
CA PHE A 175 -9.76 -3.30 4.69
C PHE A 175 -11.21 -3.07 5.08
N HIS A 176 -11.47 -3.11 6.38
CA HIS A 176 -12.80 -2.91 6.95
C HIS A 176 -12.72 -1.92 8.11
N VAL A 177 -13.56 -0.90 8.05
CA VAL A 177 -13.72 0.10 9.10
C VAL A 177 -15.14 0.01 9.64
N CYS A 178 -15.24 0.06 10.95
CA CYS A 178 -16.48 0.01 11.71
C CYS A 178 -16.36 0.99 12.88
N ALA A 179 -17.16 2.05 12.89
CA ALA A 179 -17.10 3.07 13.92
C ALA A 179 -18.47 3.69 14.21
N MET A 180 -18.67 4.10 15.45
CA MET A 180 -19.82 4.87 15.90
C MET A 180 -19.32 6.18 16.52
N PRO A 181 -19.99 7.32 16.29
CA PRO A 181 -19.67 8.55 16.99
C PRO A 181 -19.79 8.36 18.49
N LEU A 182 -18.87 8.96 19.25
CA LEU A 182 -19.06 9.11 20.68
C LEU A 182 -20.25 10.04 20.90
N VAL A 183 -21.38 9.46 21.33
CA VAL A 183 -22.53 10.22 21.81
C VAL A 183 -22.05 11.04 23.01
N MET A 184 -21.78 12.34 22.81
CA MET A 184 -21.66 13.27 23.93
C MET A 184 -23.07 13.44 24.50
N ARG A 185 -23.29 12.83 25.67
CA ARG A 185 -24.42 13.16 26.54
C ARG A 185 -24.30 14.59 27.03
#